data_AF-A0A0J1EHT9-F1
#
_entry.id   AF-A0A0J1EHT9-F1
#
_cell.length_a   1.000
_cell.length_b   1.000
_cell.length_c   1.000
_cell.angle_alpha   90.00
_cell.angle_beta   90.00
_cell.angle_gamma   90.00
#
_symmetry.space_group_name_H-M   'P 1'
#
loop_
_entity.id
_entity.type
_entity.pdbx_description
1 polymer ?
#
loop_
_entity_poly.entity_id
_entity_poly.type
_entity_poly.pdbx_seq_one_letter_code
_entity_poly.pdbx_strand_id
1 'polypeptide(L)'
;MAKFYVQCGARSLVVDAMDADAAAMHSVDLAMQPHLWIYDDEGLTDSDRHSHVMLEALMHMATEVRVSEQGFHREDATRFGTPDMVHQWHQTMVGLARLMMAAGLASRPMRQLATAAVGKSVGNASPETESKRLPR
;
A
#
# COMPACT_ATOMS: atom_id res chain seq x y z
N MET A 1 -6.16 11.83 -12.90
CA MET A 1 -5.13 10.82 -12.56
C MET A 1 -5.33 9.64 -13.46
N ALA A 2 -4.24 8.94 -13.82
CA ALA A 2 -4.31 7.76 -14.65
C ALA A 2 -4.69 6.54 -13.80
N LYS A 3 -5.34 5.57 -14.42
CA LYS A 3 -5.67 4.28 -13.79
C LYS A 3 -4.51 3.32 -14.01
N PHE A 4 -4.02 2.73 -12.93
CA PHE A 4 -2.97 1.74 -12.94
C PHE A 4 -3.48 0.41 -12.42
N TYR A 5 -3.09 -0.66 -13.11
CA TYR A 5 -3.29 -2.04 -12.77
C TYR A 5 -2.02 -2.56 -12.11
N VAL A 6 -2.09 -2.87 -10.81
CA VAL A 6 -0.95 -3.29 -10.01
C VAL A 6 -1.10 -4.76 -9.62
N GLN A 7 -0.03 -5.55 -9.78
CA GLN A 7 0.01 -6.96 -9.41
C GLN A 7 1.24 -7.28 -8.57
N CYS A 8 1.04 -8.06 -7.51
CA CYS A 8 2.11 -8.59 -6.67
C CYS A 8 1.74 -10.02 -6.26
N GLY A 9 2.32 -11.02 -6.91
CA GLY A 9 1.96 -12.42 -6.72
C GLY A 9 0.48 -12.67 -7.04
N ALA A 10 -0.27 -13.19 -6.07
CA ALA A 10 -1.71 -13.43 -6.19
C ALA A 10 -2.59 -12.17 -6.01
N ARG A 11 -2.01 -11.05 -5.57
CA ARG A 11 -2.75 -9.80 -5.34
C ARG A 11 -2.83 -8.99 -6.62
N SER A 12 -4.01 -8.48 -6.94
CA SER A 12 -4.24 -7.56 -8.06
C SER A 12 -5.16 -6.43 -7.60
N LEU A 13 -4.82 -5.20 -7.95
CA LEU A 13 -5.58 -4.01 -7.57
C LEU A 13 -5.53 -2.95 -8.68
N VAL A 14 -6.56 -2.11 -8.74
CA VAL A 14 -6.61 -0.96 -9.64
C VAL A 14 -6.59 0.31 -8.79
N VAL A 15 -5.66 1.22 -9.09
CA VAL A 15 -5.48 2.47 -8.34
C VAL A 15 -5.43 3.65 -9.28
N ASP A 16 -5.98 4.77 -8.81
CA ASP A 16 -5.73 6.07 -9.41
C ASP A 16 -4.44 6.64 -8.81
N ALA A 17 -3.44 6.88 -9.65
CA ALA A 17 -2.14 7.40 -9.22
C ALA A 17 -1.61 8.46 -10.19
N MET A 18 -0.56 9.16 -9.76
CA MET A 18 0.14 10.14 -10.60
C MET A 18 1.11 9.47 -11.58
N ASP A 19 1.73 8.37 -11.16
CA ASP A 19 2.69 7.59 -11.93
C ASP A 19 2.73 6.13 -11.42
N ALA A 20 3.53 5.30 -12.09
CA ALA A 20 3.67 3.88 -11.77
C ALA A 20 4.33 3.63 -10.40
N ASP A 21 5.28 4.48 -10.00
CA ASP A 21 5.93 4.40 -8.68
C ASP A 21 4.91 4.62 -7.55
N ALA A 22 4.08 5.66 -7.64
CA ALA A 22 3.03 5.92 -6.66
C ALA A 22 1.99 4.79 -6.61
N ALA A 23 1.66 4.19 -7.76
CA ALA A 23 0.78 3.03 -7.82
C ALA A 23 1.41 1.80 -7.14
N ALA A 24 2.70 1.53 -7.37
CA ALA A 24 3.44 0.46 -6.69
C ALA A 24 3.52 0.69 -5.18
N MET A 25 3.90 1.92 -4.76
CA MET A 25 3.97 2.33 -3.37
C MET A 25 2.62 2.15 -2.65
N HIS A 26 1.50 2.45 -3.31
CA HIS A 26 0.17 2.21 -2.74
C HIS A 26 -0.09 0.73 -2.45
N SER A 27 0.38 -0.18 -3.32
CA SER A 27 0.24 -1.62 -3.07
C SER A 27 1.05 -2.08 -1.85
N VAL A 28 2.23 -1.50 -1.65
CA VAL A 28 3.07 -1.75 -0.47
C VAL A 28 2.41 -1.20 0.79
N ASP A 29 1.87 0.02 0.73
CA ASP A 29 1.16 0.63 1.85
C ASP A 29 0.00 -0.26 2.33
N LEU A 30 -0.86 -0.71 1.42
CA LEU A 30 -1.95 -1.63 1.74
C LEU A 30 -1.45 -2.93 2.37
N ALA A 31 -0.33 -3.46 1.88
CA ALA A 31 0.25 -4.68 2.45
C ALA A 31 0.81 -4.46 3.86
N MET A 32 1.37 -3.28 4.14
CA MET A 32 2.03 -2.98 5.41
C MET A 32 1.11 -2.34 6.46
N GLN A 33 -0.10 -1.92 6.10
CA GLN A 33 -1.09 -1.35 7.03
C GLN A 33 -1.31 -2.16 8.32
N PRO A 34 -1.42 -3.49 8.29
CA PRO A 34 -1.56 -4.30 9.51
C PRO A 34 -0.37 -4.22 10.47
N HIS A 35 0.79 -3.76 9.99
CA HIS A 35 2.06 -3.71 10.72
C HIS A 35 2.41 -2.30 11.23
N LEU A 36 1.53 -1.32 11.05
CA LEU A 36 1.81 0.07 11.47
C LEU A 36 1.99 0.26 12.98
N TRP A 37 1.48 -0.67 13.78
CA TRP A 37 1.61 -0.65 15.23
C TRP A 37 3.07 -0.63 15.70
N ILE A 38 4.03 -1.15 14.92
CA ILE A 38 5.46 -1.18 15.28
C ILE A 38 6.06 0.23 15.43
N TYR A 39 5.48 1.23 14.76
CA TYR A 39 5.95 2.61 14.82
C TYR A 39 5.49 3.33 16.09
N ASP A 40 4.49 2.76 16.78
CA ASP A 40 4.00 3.26 18.07
C ASP A 40 4.79 2.66 19.25
N ASP A 41 5.63 1.67 19.00
CA ASP A 41 6.46 1.02 20.02
C ASP A 41 7.77 1.78 20.24
N GLU A 42 7.88 2.47 21.37
CA GLU A 42 9.08 3.24 21.76
C GLU A 42 10.30 2.35 22.06
N GLY A 43 10.09 1.06 22.34
CA GLY A 43 11.17 0.11 22.63
C GLY A 43 11.91 -0.40 21.39
N LEU A 44 11.36 -0.15 20.19
CA LEU A 44 11.95 -0.60 18.93
C LEU A 44 12.83 0.48 18.29
N THR A 45 14.03 0.09 17.87
CA THR A 45 14.87 0.95 17.06
C THR A 45 14.34 1.05 15.63
N ASP A 46 14.83 2.04 14.88
CA ASP A 46 14.54 2.19 13.44
C ASP A 46 14.90 0.92 12.66
N SER A 47 16.05 0.32 12.98
CA SER A 47 16.53 -0.92 12.36
C SER A 47 15.63 -2.11 12.69
N ASP A 48 15.09 -2.20 13.90
CA ASP A 48 14.15 -3.26 14.28
C ASP A 48 12.84 -3.14 13.51
N ARG A 49 12.30 -1.91 13.42
CA ARG A 49 11.08 -1.63 12.64
C ARG A 49 11.27 -1.95 11.17
N HIS A 50 12.40 -1.55 10.57
CA HIS A 50 12.74 -1.86 9.18
C HIS A 50 12.83 -3.38 8.96
N SER A 51 13.53 -4.08 9.86
CA SER A 51 13.70 -5.54 9.77
C SER A 51 12.35 -6.27 9.86
N HIS A 52 11.47 -5.82 10.74
CA HIS A 52 10.12 -6.37 10.86
C HIS A 52 9.35 -6.26 9.53
N VAL A 53 9.20 -5.05 8.98
CA VAL A 53 8.40 -4.86 7.76
C VAL A 53 9.02 -5.53 6.54
N MET A 54 10.35 -5.61 6.48
CA MET A 54 11.05 -6.36 5.44
C MET A 54 10.72 -7.86 5.51
N LEU A 55 10.75 -8.46 6.70
CA LEU A 55 10.37 -9.86 6.90
C LEU A 55 8.90 -10.10 6.53
N GLU A 56 8.01 -9.22 6.96
CA GLU A 56 6.58 -9.32 6.66
C GLU A 56 6.32 -9.22 5.15
N ALA A 57 7.02 -8.34 4.44
CA ALA A 57 6.94 -8.25 2.99
C ALA A 57 7.45 -9.52 2.31
N LEU A 58 8.61 -10.07 2.74
CA LEU A 58 9.15 -11.31 2.17
C LEU A 58 8.23 -12.52 2.39
N MET A 59 7.48 -12.54 3.49
CA MET A 59 6.53 -13.63 3.78
C MET A 59 5.21 -13.50 3.00
N HIS A 60 4.73 -12.28 2.76
CA HIS A 60 3.36 -12.04 2.30
C HIS A 60 3.25 -11.45 0.89
N MET A 61 4.35 -10.98 0.31
CA MET A 61 4.39 -10.37 -1.00
C MET A 61 5.29 -11.18 -1.94
N ALA A 62 5.03 -11.07 -3.25
CA ALA A 62 5.99 -11.54 -4.23
C ALA A 62 7.24 -10.66 -4.23
N THR A 63 8.33 -11.14 -4.83
CA THR A 63 9.60 -10.40 -4.91
C THR A 63 9.54 -9.15 -5.79
N GLU A 64 8.52 -9.05 -6.66
CA GLU A 64 8.31 -7.92 -7.56
C GLU A 64 6.85 -7.45 -7.54
N VAL A 65 6.67 -6.14 -7.72
CA VAL A 65 5.40 -5.49 -8.03
C VAL A 65 5.40 -5.10 -9.50
N ARG A 66 4.33 -5.45 -10.23
CA ARG A 66 4.14 -5.12 -11.65
C ARG A 66 3.05 -4.08 -11.81
N VAL A 67 3.30 -3.05 -12.61
CA VAL A 67 2.37 -1.94 -12.82
C VAL A 67 2.18 -1.67 -14.31
N SER A 68 0.94 -1.49 -14.74
CA SER A 68 0.60 -1.13 -16.11
C SER A 68 -0.63 -0.23 -16.16
N GLU A 69 -0.67 0.71 -17.10
CA GLU A 69 -1.87 1.51 -17.39
C GLU A 69 -2.89 0.76 -18.25
N GLN A 70 -2.46 -0.32 -18.93
CA GLN A 70 -3.24 -0.98 -19.97
C GLN A 70 -4.01 -2.22 -19.48
N GLY A 71 -3.64 -2.77 -18.32
CA GLY A 71 -4.30 -3.94 -17.75
C GLY A 71 -3.37 -4.85 -16.94
N PHE A 72 -3.93 -5.96 -16.45
CA PHE A 72 -3.20 -7.01 -15.74
C PHE A 72 -2.44 -7.94 -16.69
N HIS A 73 -1.45 -8.68 -16.16
CA HIS A 73 -0.67 -9.73 -16.84
C HIS A 73 0.08 -9.27 -18.10
N ARG A 74 0.43 -7.99 -18.13
CA ARG A 74 1.17 -7.35 -19.20
C ARG A 74 2.66 -7.68 -19.13
N GLU A 75 3.25 -8.10 -20.24
CA GLU A 75 4.69 -8.34 -20.32
C GLU A 75 5.50 -7.04 -20.31
N ASP A 76 4.90 -5.97 -20.85
CA ASP A 76 5.39 -4.60 -20.89
C ASP A 76 5.13 -3.81 -19.59
N ALA A 77 4.67 -4.48 -18.52
CA ALA A 77 4.49 -3.83 -17.23
C ALA A 77 5.82 -3.38 -16.61
N THR A 78 5.84 -2.18 -16.04
CA THR A 78 6.94 -1.70 -15.21
C THR A 78 7.06 -2.57 -13.97
N ARG A 79 8.29 -2.91 -13.59
CA ARG A 79 8.57 -3.82 -12.47
C ARG A 79 9.36 -3.10 -11.39
N PHE A 80 8.94 -3.31 -10.14
CA PHE A 80 9.56 -2.74 -8.96
C PHE A 80 9.96 -3.89 -8.02
N GLY A 81 11.17 -3.84 -7.49
CA GLY A 81 11.61 -4.77 -6.45
C GLY A 81 10.84 -4.52 -5.16
N THR A 82 10.15 -5.53 -4.65
CA THR A 82 9.42 -5.41 -3.38
C THR A 82 10.32 -4.97 -2.22
N PRO A 83 11.56 -5.48 -2.06
CA PRO A 83 12.46 -5.01 -1.01
C PRO A 83 12.75 -3.51 -1.09
N ASP A 84 13.02 -2.99 -2.30
CA ASP A 84 13.32 -1.57 -2.50
C ASP A 84 12.11 -0.69 -2.17
N MET A 85 10.92 -1.13 -2.60
CA MET A 85 9.66 -0.44 -2.31
C MET A 85 9.32 -0.43 -0.82
N VAL A 86 9.54 -1.54 -0.12
CA VAL A 86 9.34 -1.63 1.33
C VAL A 86 10.35 -0.75 2.07
N HIS A 87 11.59 -0.71 1.62
CA HIS A 87 12.60 0.21 2.17
C HIS A 87 12.16 1.67 2.02
N GLN A 88 11.74 2.09 0.82
CA GLN A 88 11.27 3.45 0.57
C GLN A 88 10.00 3.79 1.34
N TRP A 89 9.05 2.85 1.43
CA TRP A 89 7.86 2.98 2.27
C TRP A 89 8.26 3.20 3.74
N HIS A 90 9.16 2.38 4.27
CA HIS A 90 9.65 2.52 5.64
C HIS A 90 10.28 3.89 5.90
N GLN A 91 11.15 4.37 5.00
CA GLN A 91 11.75 5.70 5.10
C GLN A 91 10.68 6.81 5.10
N THR A 92 9.62 6.65 4.30
CA THR A 92 8.49 7.58 4.28
C THR A 92 7.77 7.62 5.62
N MET A 93 7.53 6.45 6.23
CA MET A 93 6.86 6.35 7.54
C MET A 93 7.69 6.94 8.68
N VAL A 94 9.01 6.72 8.65
CA VAL A 94 9.95 7.35 9.60
C VAL A 94 9.96 8.86 9.43
N GLY A 95 10.00 9.35 8.19
CA GLY A 95 9.90 10.77 7.88
C GLY A 95 8.59 11.39 8.40
N LEU A 96 7.47 10.72 8.16
CA LEU A 96 6.15 11.16 8.64
C LEU A 96 6.10 11.21 10.17
N ALA A 97 6.60 10.18 10.86
CA ALA A 97 6.68 10.14 12.32
C ALA A 97 7.49 11.33 12.87
N ARG A 98 8.66 11.62 12.27
CA ARG A 98 9.50 12.77 12.65
C ARG A 98 8.80 14.10 12.42
N LEU A 99 8.11 14.28 11.29
CA LEU A 99 7.35 15.49 11.00
C LEU A 99 6.22 15.71 12.00
N MET A 100 5.52 14.66 12.39
CA MET A 100 4.44 14.76 13.38
C MET A 100 4.96 15.10 14.78
N MET A 101 6.08 14.52 15.19
CA MET A 101 6.74 14.90 16.44
C MET A 101 7.14 16.37 16.42
N ALA A 102 7.75 16.84 15.34
CA ALA A 102 8.12 18.24 15.18
C ALA A 102 6.91 19.19 15.17
N ALA A 103 5.76 18.73 14.65
CA ALA A 103 4.50 19.47 14.65
C ALA A 103 3.72 19.40 15.98
N GLY A 104 4.22 18.71 17.01
CA GLY A 104 3.53 18.53 18.28
C GLY A 104 2.33 17.57 18.24
N LEU A 105 2.22 16.75 17.18
CA LEU A 105 1.14 15.78 16.96
C LEU A 105 1.46 14.38 17.52
N ALA A 106 2.52 14.25 18.31
CA ALA A 106 3.06 12.98 18.81
C ALA A 106 2.08 12.12 19.63
N SER A 107 0.94 12.67 20.07
CA SER A 107 -0.08 11.91 20.81
C SER A 107 -0.97 11.03 19.92
N ARG A 108 -0.87 11.12 18.59
CA ARG A 108 -1.65 10.29 17.67
C ARG A 108 -0.86 9.07 17.21
N PRO A 109 -1.27 7.85 17.56
CA PRO A 109 -0.59 6.64 17.11
C PRO A 109 -0.75 6.48 15.59
N MET A 110 0.31 6.03 14.92
CA MET A 110 0.39 5.83 13.46
C MET A 110 -0.77 4.99 12.93
N ARG A 111 -1.20 3.98 13.69
CA ARG A 111 -2.37 3.15 13.36
C ARG A 111 -3.68 3.95 13.21
N GLN A 112 -3.88 4.99 14.01
CA GLN A 112 -5.08 5.83 13.95
C GLN A 112 -5.06 6.75 12.73
N LEU A 113 -3.88 7.11 12.24
CA LEU A 113 -3.74 7.99 11.08
C LEU A 113 -3.95 7.23 9.78
N ALA A 114 -3.43 6.02 9.66
CA ALA A 114 -3.66 5.20 8.48
C ALA A 114 -5.12 4.80 8.31
N THR A 115 -5.81 4.46 9.40
CA THR A 115 -7.25 4.16 9.37
C THR A 115 -8.10 5.38 8.98
N ALA A 116 -7.74 6.58 9.43
CA ALA A 116 -8.42 7.82 9.03
C ALA A 116 -8.20 8.21 7.56
N ALA A 117 -7.05 7.84 6.96
CA ALA A 117 -6.74 8.09 5.56
C ALA A 117 -7.48 7.11 4.62
N VAL A 118 -7.55 5.83 4.97
CA VAL A 118 -8.19 4.77 4.16
C VAL A 118 -9.71 4.93 4.07
N GLY A 119 -10.37 5.39 5.15
CA GLY A 119 -11.82 5.60 5.18
C GLY A 119 -12.37 6.62 4.18
N LYS A 120 -11.50 7.40 3.51
CA LYS A 120 -11.88 8.32 2.43
C LYS A 120 -11.65 7.77 1.01
N SER A 121 -10.89 6.68 0.84
CA SER A 121 -10.47 6.18 -0.47
C SER A 121 -11.33 5.02 -1.01
N VAL A 122 -12.05 4.28 -0.15
CA VAL A 122 -12.92 3.18 -0.58
C VAL A 122 -14.26 3.71 -1.09
N GLY A 123 -14.19 4.44 -2.21
CA GLY A 123 -15.33 4.82 -3.04
C GLY A 123 -15.74 3.66 -3.94
N ASN A 124 -16.67 2.85 -3.43
CA ASN A 124 -17.69 2.09 -4.14
C ASN A 124 -17.37 1.64 -5.60
N ALA A 125 -16.86 0.43 -5.75
CA ALA A 125 -17.02 -0.35 -6.98
C ALA A 125 -17.44 -1.77 -6.60
N SER A 126 -18.75 -2.02 -6.60
CA SER A 126 -19.29 -3.36 -6.83
C SER A 126 -20.04 -3.36 -8.16
N PRO A 127 -19.93 -4.45 -8.94
CA PRO A 127 -20.35 -4.50 -10.32
C PRO A 127 -21.85 -4.74 -10.46
N GLU A 128 -22.39 -4.27 -11.58
CA GLU A 128 -23.70 -4.61 -12.12
C GLU A 128 -23.97 -6.12 -12.02
N THR A 129 -25.12 -6.48 -11.46
CA THR A 129 -25.75 -7.79 -11.71
C THR A 129 -27.26 -7.60 -11.74
N GLU A 130 -27.79 -7.10 -12.84
CA GLU A 130 -29.20 -7.23 -13.18
C GLU A 130 -29.33 -8.07 -14.45
N SER A 131 -29.25 -9.39 -14.27
CA SER A 131 -29.50 -10.38 -15.32
C SER A 131 -30.92 -10.93 -15.16
N LYS A 132 -31.76 -10.62 -16.16
CA LYS A 132 -32.95 -11.36 -16.61
C LYS A 132 -34.03 -11.71 -15.58
N ARG A 133 -35.12 -10.92 -15.58
CA ARG A 133 -36.48 -11.48 -15.41
C ARG A 133 -37.14 -11.61 -16.79
N LEU A 134 -37.39 -12.85 -17.21
CA LEU A 134 -38.34 -13.17 -18.27
C LEU A 134 -39.72 -13.43 -17.63
N PRO A 135 -40.83 -13.11 -18.31
CA PRO A 135 -42.17 -13.21 -17.76
C PRO A 135 -42.72 -14.64 -17.89
N ARG A 136 -43.55 -15.04 -16.93
CA ARG A 136 -44.58 -16.07 -17.08
C ARG A 136 -45.87 -15.52 -16.50
#